data_AF-A0A090RRA8-F1
#
_entry.id   AF-A0A090RRA8-F1
#
_cell.length_a   1.000
_cell.length_b   1.000
_cell.length_c   1.000
_cell.angle_alpha   90.00
_cell.angle_beta   90.00
_cell.angle_gamma   90.00
#
_symmetry.space_group_name_H-M   'P 1'
#
loop_
_entity.id
_entity.type
_entity.pdbx_description
1 polymer ?
#
loop_
_entity_poly.entity_id
_entity_poly.type
_entity_poly.pdbx_seq_one_letter_code
_entity_poly.pdbx_strand_id
1 'polypeptide(L)'
;MASAVTESLEIDPLNNDYVEDIITTSTLKSSFQAVGVGYESNGSLISNDGWVPDSSYDSRARPWYKEAKAANSTIITDPYVDSSTNNVIISLGSALNDEAGRFVGSVVFDVTLTTLADLVNQTNLFNAGYLFVVTDKGMTIAHPDASLNGQPVAKFVPGIQLTQGTQELQINGKDYQVNLIQVPDETGTWARSSIQMWPLQPLVKCVISPSCLSWLA
;
A
#
# COMPACT_ATOMS: atom_id res chain seq x y z
N MET A 1 -10.90 2.56 -6.82
CA MET A 1 -11.47 3.82 -6.28
C MET A 1 -10.61 5.00 -6.67
N ALA A 2 -9.29 4.96 -6.40
CA ALA A 2 -8.35 6.04 -6.74
C ALA A 2 -8.40 6.47 -8.22
N SER A 3 -8.37 5.51 -9.15
CA SER A 3 -8.45 5.82 -10.60
C SER A 3 -9.74 6.56 -10.99
N ALA A 4 -10.91 6.10 -10.54
CA ALA A 4 -12.19 6.77 -10.84
C ALA A 4 -12.28 8.20 -10.25
N VAL A 5 -11.67 8.43 -9.08
CA VAL A 5 -11.58 9.78 -8.49
C VAL A 5 -10.65 10.66 -9.30
N THR A 6 -9.52 10.10 -9.77
CA THR A 6 -8.58 10.82 -10.63
C THR A 6 -9.28 11.23 -11.92
N GLU A 7 -9.95 10.31 -12.62
CA GLU A 7 -10.72 10.60 -13.84
C GLU A 7 -11.78 11.70 -13.63
N SER A 8 -12.41 11.74 -12.44
CA SER A 8 -13.33 12.81 -12.10
C SER A 8 -12.61 14.16 -11.95
N LEU A 9 -11.45 14.17 -11.29
CA LEU A 9 -10.63 15.39 -11.14
C LEU A 9 -10.09 15.90 -12.49
N GLU A 10 -9.84 15.02 -13.47
CA GLU A 10 -9.36 15.38 -14.81
C GLU A 10 -10.37 16.22 -15.61
N ILE A 11 -11.65 16.30 -15.19
CA ILE A 11 -12.68 17.14 -15.83
C ILE A 11 -12.36 18.64 -15.69
N ASP A 12 -11.94 19.09 -14.51
CA ASP A 12 -11.54 20.49 -14.27
C ASP A 12 -10.42 20.57 -13.22
N PRO A 13 -9.23 20.02 -13.53
CA PRO A 13 -8.21 19.75 -12.52
C PRO A 13 -7.58 21.02 -11.97
N LEU A 14 -7.73 22.17 -12.62
CA LEU A 14 -7.15 23.46 -12.19
C LEU A 14 -8.15 24.34 -11.42
N ASN A 15 -9.40 23.90 -11.30
CA ASN A 15 -10.42 24.58 -10.52
C ASN A 15 -10.39 24.08 -9.08
N ASN A 16 -9.79 24.88 -8.20
CA ASN A 16 -9.58 24.51 -6.80
C ASN A 16 -10.90 24.20 -6.07
N ASP A 17 -11.98 24.94 -6.33
CA ASP A 17 -13.28 24.71 -5.69
C ASP A 17 -13.86 23.35 -6.12
N TYR A 18 -13.76 23.03 -7.41
CA TYR A 18 -14.18 21.73 -7.94
C TYR A 18 -13.37 20.57 -7.35
N VAL A 19 -12.05 20.74 -7.27
CA VAL A 19 -11.15 19.76 -6.68
C VAL A 19 -11.50 19.54 -5.20
N GLU A 20 -11.73 20.62 -4.45
CA GLU A 20 -12.10 20.56 -3.04
C GLU A 20 -13.44 19.83 -2.83
N ASP A 21 -14.45 20.11 -3.66
CA ASP A 21 -15.75 19.42 -3.62
C ASP A 21 -15.60 17.90 -3.81
N ILE A 22 -14.74 17.45 -4.72
CA ILE A 22 -14.49 16.02 -4.96
C ILE A 22 -13.76 15.37 -3.79
N ILE A 23 -12.60 15.93 -3.40
CA ILE A 23 -11.74 15.27 -2.41
C ILE A 23 -12.37 15.27 -1.01
N THR A 24 -13.34 16.15 -0.74
CA THR A 24 -14.01 16.25 0.57
C THR A 24 -15.25 15.36 0.73
N THR A 25 -15.61 14.59 -0.29
CA THR A 25 -16.74 13.63 -0.22
C THR A 25 -16.59 12.67 0.97
N SER A 26 -17.73 12.31 1.58
CA SER A 26 -17.76 11.47 2.79
C SER A 26 -17.12 10.09 2.59
N THR A 27 -17.28 9.51 1.41
CA THR A 27 -16.64 8.24 1.04
C THR A 27 -15.12 8.34 1.09
N LEU A 28 -14.53 9.41 0.56
CA LEU A 28 -13.07 9.59 0.55
C LEU A 28 -12.54 9.89 1.95
N LYS A 29 -13.20 10.77 2.70
CA LYS A 29 -12.86 11.08 4.10
C LYS A 29 -12.93 9.87 5.03
N SER A 30 -13.78 8.88 4.73
CA SER A 30 -13.88 7.64 5.53
C SER A 30 -12.97 6.52 5.05
N SER A 31 -12.49 6.56 3.81
CA SER A 31 -11.68 5.50 3.21
C SER A 31 -10.17 5.74 3.33
N PHE A 32 -9.74 7.00 3.42
CA PHE A 32 -8.33 7.39 3.41
C PHE A 32 -8.01 8.29 4.59
N GLN A 33 -6.74 8.29 5.00
CA GLN A 33 -6.24 9.24 5.99
C GLN A 33 -6.31 10.66 5.46
N ALA A 34 -5.88 10.85 4.21
CA ALA A 34 -5.94 12.09 3.48
C ALA A 34 -6.12 11.80 1.99
N VAL A 35 -6.82 12.69 1.29
CA VAL A 35 -6.81 12.78 -0.16
C VAL A 35 -6.42 14.19 -0.53
N GLY A 36 -5.58 14.35 -1.54
CA GLY A 36 -5.16 15.67 -2.00
C GLY A 36 -4.64 15.69 -3.42
N VAL A 37 -4.43 16.91 -3.93
CA VAL A 37 -3.89 17.20 -5.26
C VAL A 37 -2.68 18.11 -5.12
N GLY A 38 -1.54 17.63 -5.60
CA GLY A 38 -0.33 18.42 -5.77
C GLY A 38 -0.24 19.00 -7.17
N TYR A 39 0.09 20.28 -7.31
CA TYR A 39 0.12 20.96 -8.62
C TYR A 39 1.54 21.10 -9.18
N GLU A 40 1.70 20.82 -10.48
CA GLU A 40 2.98 20.94 -11.20
C GLU A 40 3.46 22.40 -11.28
N SER A 41 2.51 23.33 -11.45
CA SER A 41 2.79 24.75 -11.72
C SER A 41 3.59 25.43 -10.60
N ASN A 42 3.30 25.11 -9.34
CA ASN A 42 3.84 25.82 -8.18
C ASN A 42 4.22 24.90 -7.00
N GLY A 43 3.97 23.59 -7.09
CA GLY A 43 4.23 22.64 -6.00
C GLY A 43 3.22 22.68 -4.85
N SER A 44 2.13 23.45 -4.96
CA SER A 44 1.12 23.56 -3.89
C SER A 44 0.35 22.26 -3.69
N LEU A 45 -0.33 22.15 -2.55
CA LEU A 45 -1.20 21.04 -2.18
C LEU A 45 -2.57 21.57 -1.78
N ILE A 46 -3.63 20.91 -2.28
CA ILE A 46 -4.97 20.99 -1.72
C ILE A 46 -5.27 19.61 -1.14
N SER A 47 -5.63 19.51 0.14
CA SER A 47 -5.92 18.24 0.81
C SER A 47 -7.13 18.34 1.73
N ASN A 48 -7.75 17.19 2.03
CA ASN A 48 -8.99 17.10 2.81
C ASN A 48 -8.77 16.83 4.31
N ASP A 49 -7.51 16.81 4.78
CA ASP A 49 -7.11 16.49 6.15
C ASP A 49 -6.96 17.73 7.05
N GLY A 50 -7.12 18.93 6.47
CA GLY A 50 -7.01 20.20 7.18
C GLY A 50 -5.57 20.60 7.54
N TRP A 51 -4.57 19.85 7.06
CA TRP A 51 -3.18 20.22 7.22
C TRP A 51 -2.83 21.37 6.28
N VAL A 52 -2.13 22.38 6.80
CA VAL A 52 -1.66 23.51 6.02
C VAL A 52 -0.14 23.40 5.89
N PRO A 53 0.40 23.14 4.69
CA PRO A 53 1.84 23.04 4.50
C PRO A 53 2.55 24.36 4.79
N ASP A 54 3.76 24.29 5.35
CA ASP A 54 4.62 25.47 5.44
C ASP A 54 5.21 25.86 4.07
N SER A 55 5.89 27.02 4.03
CA SER A 55 6.45 27.55 2.79
C SER A 55 7.58 26.72 2.16
N SER A 56 8.14 25.75 2.89
CA SER A 56 9.18 24.84 2.39
C SER A 56 8.63 23.56 1.77
N TYR A 57 7.33 23.29 1.93
CA TYR A 57 6.69 22.13 1.34
C TYR A 57 6.56 22.26 -0.18
N ASP A 58 6.89 21.17 -0.89
CA ASP A 58 6.68 21.05 -2.33
C ASP A 58 6.19 19.63 -2.65
N SER A 59 4.95 19.53 -3.17
CA SER A 59 4.35 18.27 -3.60
C SER A 59 5.23 17.51 -4.60
N ARG A 60 5.97 18.22 -5.47
CA ARG A 60 6.78 17.63 -6.54
C ARG A 60 8.01 16.90 -6.01
N ALA A 61 8.42 17.18 -4.77
CA ALA A 61 9.52 16.48 -4.13
C ALA A 61 9.09 15.13 -3.51
N ARG A 62 7.78 14.90 -3.36
CA ARG A 62 7.22 13.76 -2.61
C ARG A 62 7.24 12.46 -3.43
N PRO A 63 7.37 11.28 -2.78
CA PRO A 63 7.42 10.00 -3.48
C PRO A 63 6.20 9.74 -4.38
N TRP A 64 4.99 9.90 -3.84
CA TRP A 64 3.73 9.71 -4.58
C TRP A 64 3.65 10.54 -5.86
N TYR A 65 4.16 11.77 -5.82
CA TYR A 65 4.17 12.67 -6.98
C TYR A 65 5.17 12.22 -8.04
N LYS A 66 6.43 12.01 -7.64
CA LYS A 66 7.51 11.66 -8.57
C LYS A 66 7.26 10.32 -9.24
N GLU A 67 6.80 9.34 -8.46
CA GLU A 67 6.52 7.99 -8.95
C GLU A 67 5.32 7.99 -9.89
N ALA A 68 4.22 8.65 -9.53
CA ALA A 68 3.04 8.74 -10.39
C ALA A 68 3.33 9.51 -11.68
N LYS A 69 4.06 10.62 -11.61
CA LYS A 69 4.49 11.39 -12.79
C LYS A 69 5.37 10.56 -13.71
N ALA A 70 6.32 9.80 -13.16
CA ALA A 70 7.22 8.97 -13.95
C ALA A 70 6.50 7.79 -14.63
N ALA A 71 5.52 7.19 -13.93
CA ALA A 71 4.71 6.11 -14.47
C ALA A 71 3.61 6.61 -15.44
N ASN A 72 3.20 7.87 -15.29
CA ASN A 72 2.01 8.45 -15.92
C ASN A 72 0.76 7.57 -15.73
N SER A 73 0.60 7.05 -14.51
CA SER A 73 -0.48 6.14 -14.12
C SER A 73 -0.67 6.19 -12.60
N THR A 74 -1.70 5.49 -12.10
CA THR A 74 -1.81 5.19 -10.67
C THR A 74 -0.70 4.22 -10.24
N ILE A 75 -0.06 4.52 -9.11
CA ILE A 75 1.00 3.73 -8.46
C ILE A 75 0.71 3.54 -6.97
N ILE A 76 1.44 2.62 -6.35
CA ILE A 76 1.49 2.47 -4.89
C ILE A 76 2.92 2.75 -4.44
N THR A 77 3.12 3.70 -3.54
CA THR A 77 4.48 4.06 -3.08
C THR A 77 5.10 2.97 -2.22
N ASP A 78 6.43 3.00 -2.10
CA ASP A 78 7.10 2.37 -0.95
C ASP A 78 6.72 3.13 0.36
N PRO A 79 6.87 2.52 1.55
CA PRO A 79 6.62 3.22 2.81
C PRO A 79 7.50 4.47 2.97
N TYR A 80 6.91 5.58 3.40
CA TYR A 80 7.63 6.85 3.62
C TYR A 80 7.02 7.66 4.76
N VAL A 81 7.76 8.67 5.25
CA VAL A 81 7.28 9.55 6.31
C VAL A 81 6.35 10.62 5.73
N ASP A 82 5.10 10.62 6.19
CA ASP A 82 4.09 11.61 5.88
C ASP A 82 4.50 13.01 6.40
N SER A 83 4.25 14.05 5.60
CA SER A 83 4.52 15.43 6.02
C SER A 83 3.46 16.00 6.95
N SER A 84 2.21 15.54 6.85
CA SER A 84 1.11 16.01 7.68
C SER A 84 1.22 15.49 9.11
N THR A 85 1.47 14.18 9.24
CA THR A 85 1.43 13.49 10.55
C THR A 85 2.78 13.02 11.09
N ASN A 86 3.84 13.05 10.28
CA ASN A 86 5.17 12.50 10.61
C ASN A 86 5.16 10.98 10.92
N ASN A 87 4.08 10.28 10.56
CA ASN A 87 3.97 8.83 10.64
C ASN A 87 4.47 8.17 9.35
N VAL A 88 4.88 6.90 9.44
CA VAL A 88 5.16 6.11 8.23
C VAL A 88 3.85 5.65 7.61
N ILE A 89 3.67 5.92 6.33
CA ILE A 89 2.47 5.59 5.55
C ILE A 89 2.86 4.97 4.20
N ILE A 90 1.86 4.49 3.46
CA ILE A 90 1.94 4.36 2.00
C ILE A 90 0.88 5.23 1.36
N SER A 91 1.04 5.54 0.08
CA SER A 91 0.04 6.26 -0.68
C SER A 91 -0.27 5.57 -2.00
N LEU A 92 -1.50 5.72 -2.47
CA LEU A 92 -1.78 5.65 -3.89
C LEU A 92 -1.45 7.01 -4.47
N GLY A 93 -0.57 7.06 -5.47
CA GLY A 93 -0.27 8.26 -6.23
C GLY A 93 -0.82 8.11 -7.63
N SER A 94 -1.52 9.11 -8.17
CA SER A 94 -2.04 9.07 -9.54
C SER A 94 -1.59 10.28 -10.33
N ALA A 95 -1.21 10.09 -11.59
CA ALA A 95 -0.92 11.21 -12.49
C ALA A 95 -2.23 11.92 -12.83
N LEU A 96 -2.25 13.25 -12.69
CA LEU A 96 -3.41 14.08 -13.03
C LEU A 96 -3.11 14.84 -14.33
N ASN A 97 -3.88 14.54 -15.37
CA ASN A 97 -3.74 15.18 -16.68
C ASN A 97 -4.95 16.10 -16.96
N ASP A 98 -4.75 17.15 -17.74
CA ASP A 98 -5.87 17.92 -18.28
C ASP A 98 -6.50 17.23 -19.50
N GLU A 99 -7.62 17.76 -20.00
CA GLU A 99 -8.30 17.24 -21.21
C GLU A 99 -7.39 17.18 -22.45
N ALA A 100 -6.31 17.97 -22.50
CA ALA A 100 -5.33 17.95 -23.58
C ALA A 100 -4.24 16.88 -23.37
N GLY A 101 -4.34 16.07 -22.31
CA GLY A 101 -3.37 15.05 -21.94
C GLY A 101 -2.08 15.60 -21.35
N ARG A 102 -2.06 16.86 -20.91
CA ARG A 102 -0.88 17.45 -20.27
C ARG A 102 -0.91 17.17 -18.79
N PHE A 103 0.22 16.69 -18.27
CA PHE A 103 0.40 16.51 -16.83
C PHE A 103 0.31 17.85 -16.09
N VAL A 104 -0.67 17.99 -15.20
CA VAL A 104 -0.92 19.20 -14.41
C VAL A 104 -0.67 19.01 -12.91
N GLY A 105 -0.56 17.77 -12.45
CA GLY A 105 -0.36 17.47 -11.05
C GLY A 105 -0.39 15.98 -10.75
N SER A 106 -0.49 15.65 -9.46
CA SER A 106 -0.72 14.28 -9.02
C SER A 106 -1.71 14.26 -7.87
N VAL A 107 -2.56 13.24 -7.87
CA VAL A 107 -3.52 12.97 -6.78
C VAL A 107 -2.87 12.00 -5.80
N VAL A 108 -3.00 12.26 -4.50
CA VAL A 108 -2.54 11.39 -3.43
C VAL A 108 -3.71 10.85 -2.63
N PHE A 109 -3.65 9.57 -2.27
CA PHE A 109 -4.56 8.92 -1.33
C PHE A 109 -3.73 8.23 -0.25
N ASP A 110 -3.68 8.82 0.93
CA ASP A 110 -2.84 8.35 2.03
C ASP A 110 -3.54 7.25 2.82
N VAL A 111 -2.78 6.19 3.10
CA VAL A 111 -3.24 5.02 3.86
C VAL A 111 -2.26 4.77 5.00
N THR A 112 -2.79 4.74 6.23
CA THR A 112 -1.96 4.38 7.38
C THR A 112 -1.58 2.90 7.32
N LEU A 113 -0.37 2.59 7.78
CA LEU A 113 0.07 1.19 7.90
C LEU A 113 -0.76 0.41 8.92
N THR A 114 -1.34 1.10 9.91
CA THR A 114 -2.25 0.51 10.90
C THR A 114 -3.54 0.02 10.25
N THR A 115 -4.18 0.82 9.41
CA THR A 115 -5.39 0.42 8.68
C THR A 115 -5.14 -0.84 7.84
N LEU A 116 -3.98 -0.92 7.18
CA LEU A 116 -3.60 -2.11 6.41
C LEU A 116 -3.30 -3.30 7.32
N ALA A 117 -2.64 -3.08 8.45
CA ALA A 117 -2.38 -4.13 9.43
C ALA A 117 -3.70 -4.70 9.98
N ASP A 118 -4.66 -3.84 10.32
CA ASP A 118 -5.99 -4.27 10.79
C ASP A 118 -6.73 -5.09 9.73
N LEU A 119 -6.66 -4.69 8.46
CA LEU A 119 -7.26 -5.44 7.34
C LEU A 119 -6.62 -6.83 7.19
N VAL A 120 -5.29 -6.88 7.25
CA VAL A 120 -4.50 -8.11 7.17
C VAL A 120 -4.80 -9.02 8.36
N ASN A 121 -4.96 -8.45 9.56
CA ASN A 121 -5.20 -9.17 10.81
C ASN A 121 -6.64 -9.68 10.98
N GLN A 122 -7.61 -9.17 10.20
CA GLN A 122 -8.97 -9.73 10.18
C GLN A 122 -9.01 -11.18 9.67
N THR A 123 -7.96 -11.62 8.97
CA THR A 123 -7.85 -12.99 8.50
C THR A 123 -7.33 -13.89 9.62
N ASN A 124 -8.23 -14.59 10.31
CA ASN A 124 -7.81 -15.62 11.26
C ASN A 124 -7.30 -16.85 10.51
N LEU A 125 -5.98 -17.04 10.52
CA LEU A 125 -5.32 -18.25 10.03
C LEU A 125 -5.39 -19.38 11.08
N PHE A 126 -6.60 -19.67 11.56
CA PHE A 126 -6.92 -20.69 12.56
C PHE A 126 -6.02 -20.66 13.82
N ASN A 127 -5.61 -19.47 14.27
CA ASN A 127 -4.63 -19.24 15.35
C ASN A 127 -3.26 -19.92 15.14
N ALA A 128 -2.98 -20.39 13.93
CA ALA A 128 -1.80 -21.16 13.57
C ALA A 128 -0.91 -20.40 12.58
N GLY A 129 -1.11 -19.11 12.38
CA GLY A 129 -0.33 -18.34 11.43
C GLY A 129 -0.66 -16.87 11.47
N TYR A 130 0.05 -16.10 10.66
CA TYR A 130 -0.24 -14.69 10.44
C TYR A 130 0.07 -14.29 8.99
N LEU A 131 -0.57 -13.21 8.54
CA LEU A 131 -0.39 -12.59 7.23
C LEU A 131 0.33 -11.26 7.44
N PHE A 132 1.17 -10.86 6.49
CA PHE A 132 1.72 -9.50 6.41
C PHE A 132 2.02 -9.14 4.95
N VAL A 133 2.25 -7.85 4.69
CA VAL A 133 2.47 -7.32 3.33
C VAL A 133 3.84 -6.67 3.26
N VAL A 134 4.55 -6.92 2.16
CA VAL A 134 5.87 -6.33 1.88
C VAL A 134 5.94 -5.73 0.48
N THR A 135 6.87 -4.80 0.29
CA THR A 135 7.28 -4.36 -1.04
C THR A 135 8.05 -5.45 -1.79
N ASP A 136 8.16 -5.31 -3.11
CA ASP A 136 9.05 -6.09 -3.98
C ASP A 136 10.53 -6.05 -3.51
N LYS A 137 10.94 -4.95 -2.89
CA LYS A 137 12.26 -4.77 -2.25
C LYS A 137 12.35 -5.36 -0.84
N GLY A 138 11.29 -5.95 -0.32
CA GLY A 138 11.27 -6.61 0.98
C GLY A 138 11.10 -5.66 2.17
N MET A 139 10.53 -4.47 1.97
CA MET A 139 10.17 -3.58 3.07
C MET A 139 8.77 -3.91 3.58
N THR A 140 8.60 -4.08 4.88
CA THR A 140 7.30 -4.38 5.49
C THR A 140 6.37 -3.18 5.41
N ILE A 141 5.20 -3.38 4.81
CA ILE A 141 4.12 -2.41 4.74
C ILE A 141 3.21 -2.57 5.95
N ALA A 142 2.69 -3.77 6.16
CA ALA A 142 1.71 -4.03 7.21
C ALA A 142 1.99 -5.38 7.85
N HIS A 143 2.15 -5.39 9.17
CA HIS A 143 2.43 -6.58 9.96
C HIS A 143 1.61 -6.57 11.27
N PRO A 144 1.19 -7.76 11.80
CA PRO A 144 0.46 -7.86 13.05
C PRO A 144 1.13 -7.16 14.24
N ASP A 145 2.45 -7.30 14.33
CA ASP A 145 3.31 -6.47 15.16
C ASP A 145 3.70 -5.20 14.40
N ALA A 146 3.08 -4.07 14.78
CA ALA A 146 3.29 -2.77 14.16
C ALA A 146 4.74 -2.25 14.29
N SER A 147 5.54 -2.77 15.23
CA SER A 147 6.96 -2.39 15.36
C SER A 147 7.82 -2.89 14.20
N LEU A 148 7.30 -3.82 13.39
CA LEU A 148 7.95 -4.34 12.19
C LEU A 148 7.57 -3.57 10.92
N ASN A 149 6.60 -2.66 10.97
CA ASN A 149 6.24 -1.81 9.84
C ASN A 149 7.42 -0.90 9.46
N GLY A 150 7.70 -0.77 8.16
CA GLY A 150 8.85 -0.05 7.63
C GLY A 150 10.20 -0.72 7.88
N GLN A 151 10.24 -1.94 8.45
CA GLN A 151 11.48 -2.71 8.62
C GLN A 151 11.70 -3.66 7.44
N PRO A 152 12.95 -4.06 7.12
CA PRO A 152 13.21 -5.11 6.16
C PRO A 152 12.67 -6.46 6.65
N VAL A 153 11.97 -7.20 5.80
CA VAL A 153 11.40 -8.54 6.13
C VAL A 153 12.47 -9.53 6.57
N ALA A 154 13.67 -9.46 5.98
CA ALA A 154 14.80 -10.31 6.33
C ALA A 154 15.24 -10.18 7.80
N LYS A 155 14.84 -9.11 8.50
CA LYS A 155 15.11 -8.92 9.93
C LYS A 155 14.35 -9.92 10.82
N PHE A 156 13.16 -10.35 10.42
CA PHE A 156 12.30 -11.26 11.19
C PHE A 156 11.95 -12.56 10.46
N VAL A 157 12.15 -12.62 9.14
CA VAL A 157 12.08 -13.83 8.32
C VAL A 157 13.40 -14.01 7.55
N PRO A 158 14.49 -14.41 8.22
CA PRO A 158 15.78 -14.55 7.58
C PRO A 158 15.74 -15.64 6.50
N GLY A 159 16.43 -15.40 5.37
CA GLY A 159 16.52 -16.34 4.25
C GLY A 159 15.34 -16.34 3.29
N ILE A 160 14.32 -15.51 3.53
CA ILE A 160 13.15 -15.41 2.65
C ILE A 160 13.53 -15.02 1.22
N GLN A 161 12.96 -15.74 0.26
CA GLN A 161 13.01 -15.38 -1.17
C GLN A 161 11.71 -14.68 -1.55
N LEU A 162 11.79 -13.48 -2.14
CA LEU A 162 10.63 -12.69 -2.54
C LEU A 162 10.06 -13.13 -3.90
N THR A 163 9.83 -14.42 -4.06
CA THR A 163 9.28 -15.05 -5.25
C THR A 163 7.92 -15.67 -4.92
N GLN A 164 6.96 -15.55 -5.85
CA GLN A 164 5.63 -16.14 -5.68
C GLN A 164 5.71 -17.65 -5.41
N GLY A 165 4.86 -18.12 -4.50
CA GLY A 165 4.74 -19.52 -4.12
C GLY A 165 5.20 -19.81 -2.70
N THR A 166 5.23 -21.12 -2.39
CA THR A 166 5.49 -21.62 -1.06
C THR A 166 6.95 -22.00 -0.87
N GLN A 167 7.51 -21.63 0.29
CA GLN A 167 8.84 -22.01 0.75
C GLN A 167 8.79 -22.47 2.21
N GLU A 168 9.69 -23.38 2.58
CA GLU A 168 9.89 -23.79 3.97
C GLU A 168 11.14 -23.08 4.52
N LEU A 169 11.01 -22.42 5.67
CA LEU A 169 12.07 -21.65 6.30
C LEU A 169 12.19 -22.01 7.77
N GLN A 170 13.42 -22.05 8.28
CA GLN A 170 13.67 -22.23 9.71
C GLN A 170 13.92 -20.87 10.37
N ILE A 171 13.07 -20.48 11.31
CA ILE A 171 13.11 -19.19 11.99
C ILE A 171 13.18 -19.46 13.50
N ASN A 172 14.26 -18.99 14.14
CA ASN A 172 14.50 -19.21 15.57
C ASN A 172 14.40 -20.70 15.99
N GLY A 173 14.90 -21.61 15.14
CA GLY A 173 14.89 -23.06 15.39
C GLY A 173 13.54 -23.75 15.17
N LYS A 174 12.52 -23.05 14.66
CA LYS A 174 11.22 -23.62 14.29
C LYS A 174 11.03 -23.57 12.79
N ASP A 175 10.46 -24.63 12.23
CA ASP A 175 10.16 -24.69 10.80
C ASP A 175 8.83 -23.99 10.51
N TYR A 176 8.81 -23.18 9.45
CA TYR A 176 7.66 -22.43 8.98
C TYR A 176 7.43 -22.70 7.50
N GLN A 177 6.16 -22.77 7.10
CA GLN A 177 5.75 -22.67 5.72
C GLN A 177 5.35 -21.23 5.43
N VAL A 178 6.00 -20.64 4.43
CA VAL A 178 5.80 -19.25 4.02
C VAL A 178 5.30 -19.26 2.59
N ASN A 179 4.10 -18.74 2.36
CA ASN A 179 3.51 -18.62 1.03
C ASN A 179 3.45 -17.14 0.63
N LEU A 180 4.06 -16.80 -0.50
CA LEU A 180 4.05 -15.46 -1.05
C LEU A 180 3.09 -15.39 -2.23
N ILE A 181 2.12 -14.48 -2.15
CA ILE A 181 1.19 -14.18 -3.23
C ILE A 181 1.47 -12.74 -3.65
N GLN A 182 1.93 -12.58 -4.89
CA GLN A 182 2.14 -11.25 -5.46
C GLN A 182 0.78 -10.57 -5.66
N VAL A 183 0.72 -9.31 -5.23
CA VAL A 183 -0.44 -8.45 -5.41
C VAL A 183 -0.14 -7.55 -6.61
N PRO A 184 -0.86 -7.70 -7.73
CA PRO A 184 -0.69 -6.82 -8.87
C PRO A 184 -1.08 -5.38 -8.49
N ASP A 185 -0.37 -4.41 -9.04
CA ASP A 185 -0.81 -3.01 -9.00
C ASP A 185 -1.99 -2.77 -9.97
N GLU A 186 -2.53 -1.54 -9.99
CA GLU A 186 -3.65 -1.19 -10.87
C GLU A 186 -3.32 -1.31 -12.38
N THR A 187 -2.04 -1.45 -12.75
CA THR A 187 -1.58 -1.64 -14.14
C THR A 187 -1.40 -3.12 -14.51
N GLY A 188 -1.59 -4.05 -13.56
CA GLY A 188 -1.35 -5.48 -13.75
C GLY A 188 0.13 -5.87 -13.65
N THR A 189 1.00 -4.95 -13.21
CA THR A 189 2.43 -5.18 -12.98
C THR A 189 2.65 -5.60 -11.53
N TRP A 190 3.66 -6.43 -11.25
CA TRP A 190 3.90 -6.95 -9.90
C TRP A 190 4.60 -5.91 -9.03
N ALA A 191 3.88 -5.28 -8.11
CA ALA A 191 4.47 -4.25 -7.24
C ALA A 191 4.71 -4.74 -5.81
N ARG A 192 3.91 -5.68 -5.28
CA ARG A 192 3.90 -6.04 -3.85
C ARG A 192 3.69 -7.54 -3.64
N SER A 193 4.04 -8.03 -2.45
CA SER A 193 3.78 -9.42 -2.05
C SER A 193 3.07 -9.48 -0.70
N SER A 194 1.99 -10.25 -0.65
CA SER A 194 1.39 -10.71 0.60
C SER A 194 2.08 -12.01 1.03
N ILE A 195 2.39 -12.13 2.32
CA ILE A 195 3.16 -13.24 2.88
C ILE A 195 2.32 -13.89 3.98
N GLN A 196 1.96 -15.14 3.77
CA GLN A 196 1.27 -15.99 4.73
C GLN A 196 2.28 -16.89 5.40
N MET A 197 2.30 -16.91 6.73
CA MET A 197 3.24 -17.73 7.51
C MET A 197 2.53 -18.66 8.46
N TRP A 198 2.99 -19.91 8.50
CA TRP A 198 2.45 -20.98 9.33
C TRP A 198 3.60 -21.74 9.99
N PRO A 199 3.60 -22.01 11.31
CA PRO A 199 4.47 -23.02 11.89
C PRO A 199 4.16 -24.38 11.28
N LEU A 200 5.18 -25.13 10.91
CA LEU A 200 5.04 -26.51 10.44
C LEU A 200 4.76 -27.43 11.61
N GLN A 201 3.49 -27.47 12.04
CA GLN A 201 2.96 -28.50 12.93
C GLN A 201 2.34 -29.64 12.11
N PRO A 202 2.31 -30.89 12.63
CA PRO A 202 1.76 -32.05 11.90
C PRO A 202 0.34 -31.84 11.38
N LEU A 203 -0.51 -31.16 12.15
CA LEU A 203 -1.90 -30.88 11.77
C LEU A 203 -2.01 -29.76 10.72
N VAL A 204 -1.19 -28.72 10.82
CA VAL A 204 -1.19 -27.55 9.89
C VAL A 204 -0.69 -27.95 8.51
N LYS A 205 0.34 -28.82 8.45
CA LYS A 205 0.84 -29.40 7.19
C LYS A 205 -0.25 -30.18 6.44
N CYS A 206 -1.22 -30.75 7.15
CA CYS A 206 -2.32 -31.49 6.54
C CYS A 206 -3.43 -30.59 5.98
N VAL A 207 -3.64 -29.41 6.54
CA VAL A 207 -4.65 -28.45 6.03
C VAL A 207 -4.19 -27.80 4.70
N ILE A 208 -2.89 -27.59 4.53
CA ILE A 208 -2.32 -26.85 3.40
C ILE A 208 -2.01 -27.75 2.18
N SER A 209 -2.03 -29.07 2.35
CA SER A 209 -1.76 -30.03 1.27
C SER A 209 -3.04 -30.58 0.63
N PRO A 210 -3.24 -30.47 -0.71
CA PRO A 210 -4.37 -31.07 -1.42
C PRO A 210 -4.50 -32.59 -1.21
N SER A 211 -3.40 -33.29 -0.90
CA SER A 211 -3.39 -34.73 -0.69
C SER A 211 -4.05 -35.18 0.62
N CYS A 212 -4.14 -34.32 1.64
CA CYS A 212 -4.74 -34.67 2.94
C CYS A 212 -6.28 -34.64 2.93
N LEU A 213 -6.92 -33.94 1.98
CA LEU A 213 -8.38 -33.91 1.85
C LEU A 213 -8.99 -35.28 1.51
N SER A 214 -8.20 -36.22 1.00
CA SER A 214 -8.63 -37.60 0.71
C SER A 214 -8.78 -38.50 1.95
N TRP A 215 -8.31 -38.06 3.13
CA TRP A 215 -8.39 -38.82 4.38
C TRP A 215 -9.53 -38.35 5.31
N LEU A 216 -10.25 -37.29 4.95
CA LEU A 216 -11.37 -36.72 5.70
C LEU A 216 -12.75 -37.01 5.06
N ALA A 217 -12.80 -37.92 4.08
CA ALA A 217 -14.02 -38.39 3.43
C ALA A 217 -14.36 -39.83 3.86
#